data_AF-A0A1I3VCB0-F1
#
_entry.id   AF-A0A1I3VCB0-F1
#
_cell.length_a   1.000
_cell.length_b   1.000
_cell.length_c   1.000
_cell.angle_alpha   90.00
_cell.angle_beta   90.00
_cell.angle_gamma   90.00
#
_symmetry.space_group_name_H-M   'P 1'
#
loop_
_entity.id
_entity.type
_entity.pdbx_description
1 polymer ?
#
loop_
_entity_poly.entity_id
_entity_poly.type
_entity_poly.pdbx_seq_one_letter_code
_entity_poly.pdbx_strand_id
1 'polypeptide(L)'
;MTRYVVSKWRKTVAIQKNAHLSQFVPETLRMTRSTLLRLLKQYEMVYIKPEFGSFGKGVMRVERLGTGFRYQFGRKIRTFNAYASLYNSILVQTSGKRYLVQKGIRLLEYGGSKFDIRVMVQYSPNRAWETTGIIGRVAAKNKIVTNYHSGGKIMAASRLLRKHTSQAESKLLALSKLGVQTGKAMKRAFPGVRVIGLDIAMDETLHPWILEVNTNPDPYIFKKHPDPNVFKKIMRYAKAYPK
;
A
#
# COMPACT_ATOMS: atom_id res chain seq x y z
N MET A 1 -22.72 2.17 12.43
CA MET A 1 -22.05 2.06 11.11
C MET A 1 -20.61 1.59 11.29
N THR A 2 -20.14 0.63 10.50
CA THR A 2 -18.78 0.06 10.62
C THR A 2 -17.70 1.12 10.37
N ARG A 3 -16.79 1.30 11.32
CA ARG A 3 -15.65 2.23 11.21
C ARG A 3 -14.44 1.62 10.51
N TYR A 4 -14.32 0.28 10.56
CA TYR A 4 -13.17 -0.45 10.06
C TYR A 4 -13.55 -1.39 8.92
N VAL A 5 -12.94 -1.18 7.76
CA VAL A 5 -13.14 -2.01 6.57
C VAL A 5 -11.94 -2.95 6.43
N VAL A 6 -12.15 -4.23 6.76
CA VAL A 6 -11.08 -5.22 6.81
C VAL A 6 -10.68 -5.72 5.42
N SER A 7 -11.66 -5.90 4.51
CA SER A 7 -11.42 -6.39 3.14
C SER A 7 -10.62 -5.36 2.34
N LYS A 8 -9.43 -5.74 1.86
CA LYS A 8 -8.64 -4.93 0.92
C LYS A 8 -9.41 -4.70 -0.38
N TRP A 9 -10.12 -5.71 -0.87
CA TRP A 9 -10.90 -5.63 -2.10
C TRP A 9 -11.98 -4.54 -2.04
N ARG A 10 -12.79 -4.52 -0.96
CA ARG A 10 -13.84 -3.51 -0.79
C ARG A 10 -13.28 -2.08 -0.79
N LYS A 11 -12.11 -1.87 -0.17
CA LYS A 11 -11.44 -0.57 -0.14
C LYS A 11 -10.90 -0.20 -1.52
N THR A 12 -10.25 -1.13 -2.21
CA THR A 12 -9.76 -0.93 -3.58
C THR A 12 -10.89 -0.55 -4.53
N VAL A 13 -11.98 -1.32 -4.56
CA VAL A 13 -13.14 -1.05 -5.42
C VAL A 13 -13.76 0.32 -5.10
N ALA A 14 -13.88 0.68 -3.82
CA ALA A 14 -14.42 1.99 -3.42
C ALA A 14 -13.62 3.16 -3.99
N ILE A 15 -12.29 3.03 -4.06
CA ILE A 15 -11.39 4.07 -4.58
C ILE A 15 -11.39 4.06 -6.11
N GLN A 16 -11.39 2.88 -6.73
CA GLN A 16 -11.42 2.73 -8.20
C GLN A 16 -12.70 3.29 -8.84
N LYS A 17 -13.84 3.34 -8.10
CA LYS A 17 -15.06 4.01 -8.57
C LYS A 17 -14.90 5.52 -8.77
N ASN A 18 -13.87 6.13 -8.20
CA ASN A 18 -13.54 7.53 -8.44
C ASN A 18 -12.57 7.63 -9.63
N ALA A 19 -13.01 8.23 -10.73
CA ALA A 19 -12.22 8.35 -11.97
C ALA A 19 -10.83 8.94 -11.72
N HIS A 20 -10.73 10.02 -10.93
CA HIS A 20 -9.46 10.65 -10.62
C HIS A 20 -8.55 9.78 -9.75
N LEU A 21 -9.08 9.02 -8.78
CA LEU A 21 -8.25 8.17 -7.92
C LEU A 21 -7.82 6.87 -8.60
N SER A 22 -8.60 6.38 -9.57
CA SER A 22 -8.37 5.10 -10.23
C SER A 22 -6.97 5.00 -10.89
N GLN A 23 -6.45 6.10 -11.44
CA GLN A 23 -5.13 6.18 -12.06
C GLN A 23 -3.96 5.97 -11.07
N PHE A 24 -4.20 6.17 -9.77
CA PHE A 24 -3.19 5.98 -8.73
C PHE A 24 -3.31 4.61 -8.06
N VAL A 25 -4.25 3.76 -8.47
CA VAL A 25 -4.41 2.42 -7.91
C VAL A 25 -3.92 1.40 -8.92
N PRO A 26 -2.91 0.57 -8.60
CA PRO A 26 -2.47 -0.48 -9.52
C PRO A 26 -3.63 -1.45 -9.80
N GLU A 27 -3.76 -1.90 -11.06
CA GLU A 27 -4.80 -2.86 -11.44
C GLU A 27 -4.79 -4.03 -10.46
N THR A 28 -5.95 -4.31 -9.87
CA THR A 28 -6.11 -5.30 -8.82
C THR A 28 -7.37 -6.10 -9.10
N LEU A 29 -7.29 -7.41 -8.97
CA LEU A 29 -8.40 -8.35 -9.19
C LEU A 29 -8.41 -9.39 -8.07
N ARG A 30 -9.56 -10.04 -7.88
CA ARG A 30 -9.60 -11.29 -7.12
C ARG A 30 -8.80 -12.36 -7.85
N MET A 31 -8.02 -13.14 -7.09
CA MET A 31 -7.18 -14.19 -7.65
C MET A 31 -8.03 -15.38 -8.09
N THR A 32 -7.95 -15.68 -9.38
CA THR A 32 -8.34 -16.94 -10.00
C THR A 32 -7.19 -17.41 -10.89
N ARG A 33 -7.28 -18.64 -11.40
CA ARG A 33 -6.30 -19.15 -12.37
C ARG A 33 -6.19 -18.25 -13.60
N SER A 34 -7.31 -17.70 -14.07
CA SER A 34 -7.33 -16.83 -15.26
C SER A 34 -6.86 -15.42 -14.97
N THR A 35 -7.28 -14.80 -13.86
CA THR A 35 -6.91 -13.41 -13.54
C THR A 35 -5.43 -13.28 -13.20
N LEU A 36 -4.84 -14.28 -12.52
CA LEU A 36 -3.40 -14.30 -12.28
C LEU A 36 -2.61 -14.40 -13.59
N LEU A 37 -3.00 -15.32 -14.48
CA LEU A 37 -2.33 -15.49 -15.77
C LEU A 37 -2.44 -14.22 -16.62
N ARG A 38 -3.63 -13.60 -16.67
CA ARG A 38 -3.87 -12.37 -17.42
C ARG A 38 -2.93 -11.25 -16.95
N LEU A 39 -2.92 -10.97 -15.65
CA LEU A 39 -2.09 -9.89 -15.09
C LEU A 39 -0.59 -10.20 -15.23
N LEU A 40 -0.17 -11.46 -15.10
CA LEU A 40 1.23 -11.85 -15.35
C LEU A 40 1.64 -11.68 -16.80
N LYS A 41 0.77 -11.98 -17.77
CA LYS A 41 1.05 -11.73 -19.19
C LYS A 41 1.16 -10.24 -19.49
N GLN A 42 0.30 -9.43 -18.86
CA GLN A 42 0.21 -7.99 -19.10
C GLN A 42 1.33 -7.20 -18.44
N TYR A 43 1.78 -7.60 -17.25
CA TYR A 43 2.70 -6.79 -16.44
C TYR A 43 4.02 -7.47 -16.10
N GLU A 44 4.17 -8.76 -16.43
CA GLU A 44 5.31 -9.64 -16.12
C GLU A 44 5.55 -9.87 -14.62
N MET A 45 5.26 -8.89 -13.77
CA MET A 45 5.38 -8.94 -12.33
C MET A 45 4.04 -8.60 -11.69
N VAL A 46 3.63 -9.41 -10.72
CA VAL A 46 2.43 -9.17 -9.91
C VAL A 46 2.71 -9.46 -8.44
N TYR A 47 1.93 -8.82 -7.57
CA TYR A 47 1.84 -9.18 -6.18
C TYR A 47 0.54 -9.94 -5.91
N ILE A 48 0.65 -11.06 -5.21
CA ILE A 48 -0.50 -11.79 -4.69
C ILE A 48 -0.58 -11.52 -3.19
N LYS A 49 -1.74 -11.09 -2.69
CA LYS A 49 -1.93 -10.74 -1.28
C LYS A 49 -3.28 -11.23 -0.73
N PRO A 50 -3.36 -11.65 0.54
CA PRO A 50 -4.64 -12.01 1.14
C PRO A 50 -5.62 -10.83 1.12
N GLU A 51 -6.89 -11.11 0.80
CA GLU A 51 -7.95 -10.09 0.88
C GLU A 51 -8.12 -9.58 2.32
N PHE A 52 -7.96 -10.48 3.30
CA PHE A 52 -8.05 -10.21 4.74
C PHE A 52 -6.69 -10.47 5.41
N GLY A 53 -6.32 -9.61 6.36
CA GLY A 53 -5.06 -9.71 7.10
C GLY A 53 -4.24 -8.44 7.02
N SER A 54 -3.09 -8.45 7.69
CA SER A 54 -2.24 -7.28 7.90
C SER A 54 -0.76 -7.66 7.89
N PHE A 55 0.09 -6.64 8.02
CA PHE A 55 1.54 -6.79 8.22
C PHE A 55 2.31 -7.46 7.07
N GLY A 56 1.75 -7.51 5.86
CA GLY A 56 2.40 -8.18 4.72
C GLY A 56 2.48 -9.70 4.83
N LYS A 57 1.84 -10.31 5.85
CA LYS A 57 1.76 -11.77 5.97
C LYS A 57 0.94 -12.33 4.80
N GLY A 58 1.43 -13.40 4.19
CA GLY A 58 0.80 -14.01 3.01
C GLY A 58 1.14 -13.33 1.68
N VAL A 59 1.87 -12.21 1.66
CA VAL A 59 2.20 -11.55 0.38
C VAL A 59 3.24 -12.36 -0.39
N MET A 60 2.98 -12.56 -1.68
CA MET A 60 3.88 -13.21 -2.64
C MET A 60 4.17 -12.24 -3.80
N ARG A 61 5.41 -12.24 -4.28
CA ARG A 61 5.78 -11.58 -5.54
C ARG A 61 5.94 -12.66 -6.60
N VAL A 62 5.23 -12.54 -7.71
CA VAL A 62 5.29 -13.50 -8.81
C VAL A 62 5.79 -12.78 -10.05
N GLU A 63 6.71 -13.42 -10.77
CA GLU A 63 7.34 -12.92 -11.97
C GLU A 63 7.25 -13.97 -13.06
N ARG A 64 6.87 -13.54 -14.26
CA ARG A 64 7.08 -14.27 -15.51
C ARG A 64 8.50 -13.96 -15.98
N LEU A 65 9.25 -15.00 -16.31
CA LEU A 65 10.61 -14.88 -16.83
C LEU A 65 10.60 -15.08 -18.35
N GLY A 66 11.73 -14.86 -19.01
CA GLY A 66 11.89 -15.23 -20.43
C GLY A 66 11.55 -16.70 -20.68
N THR A 67 11.96 -17.57 -19.75
CA THR A 67 11.54 -18.98 -19.69
C THR A 67 10.95 -19.30 -18.31
N GLY A 68 9.67 -19.63 -18.26
CA GLY A 68 8.99 -20.04 -17.03
C GLY A 68 8.60 -18.89 -16.10
N PHE A 69 8.55 -19.20 -14.81
CA PHE A 69 8.01 -18.35 -13.76
C PHE A 69 8.80 -18.48 -12.47
N ARG A 70 8.74 -17.44 -11.65
CA ARG A 70 9.28 -17.43 -10.30
C ARG A 70 8.26 -16.83 -9.35
N TYR A 71 8.18 -17.35 -8.13
CA TYR A 71 7.57 -16.57 -7.05
C TYR A 71 8.42 -16.59 -5.79
N GLN A 72 8.30 -15.50 -5.05
CA GLN A 72 8.92 -15.30 -3.75
C GLN A 72 7.84 -15.23 -2.67
N PHE A 73 8.01 -16.03 -1.61
CA PHE A 73 7.21 -15.99 -0.40
C PHE A 73 8.12 -15.84 0.83
N GLY A 74 8.05 -14.67 1.47
CA GLY A 74 9.05 -14.29 2.47
C GLY A 74 10.45 -14.22 1.84
N ARG A 75 11.38 -15.06 2.31
CA ARG A 75 12.73 -15.21 1.73
C ARG A 75 12.86 -16.38 0.76
N LYS A 76 11.86 -17.27 0.69
CA LYS A 76 11.91 -18.46 -0.15
C LYS A 76 11.53 -18.09 -1.58
N ILE A 77 12.35 -18.51 -2.53
CA ILE A 77 12.14 -18.34 -3.95
C ILE A 77 11.91 -19.72 -4.55
N ARG A 78 10.92 -19.84 -5.44
CA ARG A 78 10.63 -21.06 -6.20
C ARG A 78 10.46 -20.72 -7.68
N THR A 79 10.96 -21.58 -8.55
CA THR A 79 10.87 -21.46 -10.00
C THR A 79 10.04 -22.59 -10.60
N PHE A 80 9.40 -22.32 -11.73
CA PHE A 80 8.49 -23.24 -12.41
C PHE A 80 8.58 -23.04 -13.91
N ASN A 81 8.68 -24.13 -14.68
CA ASN A 81 8.67 -24.05 -16.15
C ASN A 81 7.25 -23.83 -16.71
N ALA A 82 6.22 -24.32 -15.99
CA ALA A 82 4.83 -24.25 -16.42
C ALA A 82 3.96 -23.43 -15.45
N TYR A 83 3.00 -22.68 -16.03
CA TYR A 83 2.06 -21.88 -15.24
C TYR A 83 1.17 -22.74 -14.33
N ALA A 84 0.78 -23.94 -14.77
CA ALA A 84 -0.03 -24.86 -13.97
C ALA A 84 0.67 -25.24 -12.65
N SER A 85 1.95 -25.58 -12.72
CA SER A 85 2.77 -25.94 -11.55
C SER A 85 2.97 -24.74 -10.61
N LEU A 86 3.20 -23.55 -11.16
CA LEU A 86 3.24 -22.30 -10.40
C LEU A 86 1.93 -22.08 -9.63
N TYR A 87 0.80 -22.17 -10.32
CA TYR A 87 -0.51 -21.89 -9.74
C TYR A 87 -0.84 -22.88 -8.62
N ASN A 88 -0.60 -24.18 -8.83
CA ASN A 88 -0.79 -25.20 -7.81
C ASN A 88 0.09 -24.94 -6.57
N SER A 89 1.35 -24.56 -6.77
CA SER A 89 2.24 -24.20 -5.66
C SER A 89 1.77 -22.97 -4.88
N ILE A 90 1.17 -21.98 -5.56
CA ILE A 90 0.58 -20.80 -4.92
C ILE A 90 -0.65 -21.20 -4.10
N LEU A 91 -1.52 -22.07 -4.62
CA LEU A 91 -2.73 -22.52 -3.92
C LEU A 91 -2.41 -23.14 -2.56
N VAL A 92 -1.36 -23.96 -2.48
CA VAL A 92 -0.87 -24.52 -1.21
C VAL A 92 -0.56 -23.40 -0.18
N GLN A 93 0.10 -22.32 -0.61
CA GLN A 93 0.41 -21.18 0.28
C GLN A 93 -0.83 -20.38 0.68
N THR A 94 -1.85 -20.36 -0.16
CA THR A 94 -3.09 -19.62 0.15
C THR A 94 -3.96 -20.32 1.19
N SER A 95 -3.84 -21.65 1.31
CA SER A 95 -4.60 -22.49 2.25
C SER A 95 -6.11 -22.20 2.19
N GLY A 96 -6.67 -22.14 0.97
CA GLY A 96 -8.10 -21.90 0.72
C GLY A 96 -8.61 -20.47 0.99
N LYS A 97 -7.75 -19.55 1.44
CA LYS A 97 -8.14 -18.16 1.71
C LYS A 97 -8.32 -17.37 0.41
N ARG A 98 -9.14 -16.33 0.47
CA ARG A 98 -9.29 -15.37 -0.65
C ARG A 98 -8.05 -14.50 -0.80
N TYR A 99 -7.53 -14.44 -2.01
CA TYR A 99 -6.38 -13.61 -2.39
C TYR A 99 -6.73 -12.67 -3.53
N LEU A 100 -5.95 -11.61 -3.65
CA LEU A 100 -5.98 -10.62 -4.73
C LEU A 100 -4.68 -10.71 -5.52
N VAL A 101 -4.76 -10.48 -6.83
CA VAL A 101 -3.60 -10.26 -7.70
C VAL A 101 -3.58 -8.79 -8.07
N GLN A 102 -2.42 -8.16 -7.91
CA GLN A 102 -2.22 -6.74 -8.14
C GLN A 102 -1.02 -6.54 -9.06
N LYS A 103 -1.10 -5.60 -10.00
CA LYS A 103 0.02 -5.16 -10.84
C LYS A 103 1.27 -4.94 -9.98
N GLY A 104 2.38 -5.55 -10.39
CA GLY A 104 3.69 -5.31 -9.81
C GLY A 104 4.23 -3.96 -10.26
N ILE A 105 4.83 -3.23 -9.33
CA ILE A 105 5.43 -1.93 -9.58
C ILE A 105 6.91 -2.00 -9.20
N ARG A 106 7.78 -1.53 -10.10
CA ARG A 106 9.20 -1.31 -9.81
C ARG A 106 9.29 0.01 -9.04
N LEU A 107 9.56 -0.10 -7.74
CA LEU A 107 9.48 1.03 -6.82
C LEU A 107 10.84 1.72 -6.72
N LEU A 108 10.82 3.01 -6.43
CA LEU A 108 12.03 3.74 -6.01
C LEU A 108 12.70 3.08 -4.80
N GLU A 109 14.02 3.24 -4.75
CA GLU A 109 14.86 2.68 -3.71
C GLU A 109 15.75 3.76 -3.09
N TYR A 110 15.98 3.64 -1.77
CA TYR A 110 16.90 4.47 -1.03
C TYR A 110 17.99 3.59 -0.43
N GLY A 111 19.23 3.74 -0.91
CA GLY A 111 20.36 2.93 -0.46
C GLY A 111 20.18 1.43 -0.74
N GLY A 112 19.60 1.08 -1.90
CA GLY A 112 19.31 -0.30 -2.30
C GLY A 112 18.13 -0.96 -1.59
N SER A 113 17.35 -0.19 -0.82
CA SER A 113 16.15 -0.66 -0.14
C SER A 113 14.92 0.08 -0.67
N LYS A 114 13.88 -0.68 -1.04
CA LYS A 114 12.56 -0.15 -1.38
C LYS A 114 12.00 0.68 -0.23
N PHE A 115 11.26 1.73 -0.56
CA PHE A 115 10.52 2.49 0.43
C PHE A 115 9.10 2.80 -0.04
N ASP A 116 8.25 3.11 0.92
CA ASP A 116 6.95 3.74 0.68
C ASP A 116 6.78 4.97 1.56
N ILE A 117 5.71 5.71 1.30
CA ILE A 117 5.28 6.90 2.00
C ILE A 117 3.94 6.59 2.64
N ARG A 118 3.91 6.62 3.98
CA ARG A 118 2.71 6.53 4.79
C ARG A 118 2.11 7.92 4.94
N VAL A 119 0.89 8.09 4.43
CA VAL A 119 0.08 9.31 4.58
C VAL A 119 -1.05 9.04 5.56
N MET A 120 -1.05 9.71 6.72
CA MET A 120 -2.14 9.68 7.70
C MET A 120 -3.15 10.77 7.35
N VAL A 121 -4.41 10.39 7.20
CA VAL A 121 -5.51 11.31 6.89
C VAL A 121 -6.63 11.08 7.88
N GLN A 122 -7.09 12.15 8.51
CA GLN A 122 -8.12 12.10 9.54
C GLN A 122 -9.23 13.10 9.21
N TYR A 123 -10.45 12.70 9.51
CA TYR A 123 -11.59 13.61 9.53
C TYR A 123 -11.41 14.49 10.77
N SER A 124 -11.34 15.80 10.58
CA SER A 124 -11.14 16.77 11.64
C SER A 124 -12.44 17.02 12.42
N PRO A 125 -12.35 17.48 13.68
CA PRO A 125 -13.51 17.91 14.46
C PRO A 125 -14.41 18.92 13.71
N ASN A 126 -13.81 19.76 12.85
CA ASN A 126 -14.48 20.74 12.00
C ASN A 126 -15.13 20.11 10.75
N ARG A 127 -15.29 18.79 10.72
CA ARG A 127 -15.95 18.02 9.66
C ARG A 127 -15.25 18.12 8.29
N ALA A 128 -13.93 18.31 8.28
CA ALA A 128 -13.12 18.34 7.05
C ALA A 128 -12.08 17.21 7.04
N TRP A 129 -11.84 16.59 5.89
CA TRP A 129 -10.73 15.64 5.74
C TRP A 129 -9.39 16.38 5.65
N GLU A 130 -8.42 15.97 6.45
CA GLU A 130 -7.10 16.57 6.50
C GLU A 130 -6.00 15.50 6.55
N THR A 131 -4.92 15.71 5.81
CA THR A 131 -3.68 14.94 5.97
C THR A 131 -2.94 15.44 7.20
N THR A 132 -2.88 14.63 8.24
CA THR A 132 -2.31 15.00 9.54
C THR A 132 -0.86 14.61 9.71
N GLY A 133 -0.32 13.74 8.85
CA GLY A 133 1.10 13.41 8.85
C GLY A 133 1.54 12.62 7.62
N ILE A 134 2.79 12.79 7.22
CA ILE A 134 3.44 12.03 6.14
C ILE A 134 4.81 11.55 6.62
N ILE A 135 5.11 10.26 6.48
CA ILE A 135 6.42 9.67 6.79
C ILE A 135 6.87 8.70 5.70
N GLY A 136 8.17 8.59 5.52
CA GLY A 136 8.78 7.55 4.70
C GLY A 136 9.05 6.28 5.53
N ARG A 137 8.85 5.11 4.93
CA ARG A 137 9.16 3.80 5.52
C ARG A 137 10.09 3.05 4.57
N VAL A 138 11.34 2.87 4.99
CA VAL A 138 12.35 2.12 4.24
C VAL A 138 12.31 0.66 4.67
N ALA A 139 12.23 -0.27 3.72
CA ALA A 139 12.23 -1.70 3.99
C ALA A 139 13.57 -2.17 4.57
N ALA A 140 13.52 -3.27 5.34
CA ALA A 140 14.73 -4.04 5.63
C ALA A 140 15.25 -4.71 4.34
N LYS A 141 16.57 -4.92 4.24
CA LYS A 141 17.22 -5.55 3.08
C LYS A 141 16.55 -6.88 2.70
N ASN A 142 16.44 -7.14 1.38
CA ASN A 142 15.94 -8.38 0.78
C ASN A 142 14.48 -8.77 1.11
N LYS A 143 13.63 -7.82 1.55
CA LYS A 143 12.19 -8.08 1.76
C LYS A 143 11.34 -7.55 0.61
N ILE A 144 10.33 -8.32 0.21
CA ILE A 144 9.35 -7.94 -0.81
C ILE A 144 8.31 -6.92 -0.34
N VAL A 145 8.17 -6.75 0.99
CA VAL A 145 7.20 -5.85 1.62
C VAL A 145 7.93 -4.82 2.50
N THR A 146 7.50 -3.56 2.40
CA THR A 146 8.00 -2.38 3.11
C THR A 146 7.37 -2.18 4.50
N ASN A 147 6.90 -3.26 5.14
CA ASN A 147 6.20 -3.15 6.41
C ASN A 147 7.17 -2.76 7.55
N TYR A 148 6.96 -1.58 8.14
CA TYR A 148 7.72 -1.08 9.29
C TYR A 148 7.82 -2.08 10.45
N HIS A 149 6.73 -2.77 10.81
CA HIS A 149 6.73 -3.77 11.88
C HIS A 149 7.59 -5.00 11.58
N SER A 150 8.15 -5.08 10.38
CA SER A 150 9.10 -6.13 9.96
C SER A 150 10.56 -5.65 9.96
N GLY A 151 10.90 -4.60 10.73
CA GLY A 151 12.26 -4.08 10.89
C GLY A 151 12.62 -2.94 9.91
N GLY A 152 11.61 -2.23 9.39
CA GLY A 152 11.84 -1.06 8.53
C GLY A 152 12.25 0.19 9.33
N LYS A 153 12.85 1.18 8.66
CA LYS A 153 13.25 2.46 9.26
C LYS A 153 12.27 3.56 8.88
N ILE A 154 11.87 4.37 9.87
CA ILE A 154 11.10 5.60 9.63
C ILE A 154 12.07 6.72 9.27
N MET A 155 11.74 7.48 8.22
CA MET A 155 12.50 8.63 7.75
C MET A 155 11.57 9.76 7.31
N ALA A 156 12.09 10.97 7.22
CA ALA A 156 11.38 12.07 6.57
C ALA A 156 11.10 11.71 5.11
N ALA A 157 9.85 11.80 4.67
CA ALA A 157 9.48 11.47 3.29
C ALA A 157 10.20 12.38 2.27
N SER A 158 10.39 13.66 2.61
CA SER A 158 11.16 14.61 1.81
C SER A 158 12.60 14.14 1.57
N ARG A 159 13.27 13.60 2.59
CA ARG A 159 14.63 13.06 2.46
C ARG A 159 14.71 11.90 1.48
N LEU A 160 13.69 11.03 1.45
CA LEU A 160 13.65 9.93 0.49
C LEU A 160 13.43 10.46 -0.92
N LEU A 161 12.47 11.37 -1.11
CA LEU A 161 12.14 11.94 -2.42
C LEU A 161 13.27 12.81 -3.00
N ARG A 162 14.01 13.55 -2.18
CA ARG A 162 15.13 14.41 -2.62
C ARG A 162 16.27 13.65 -3.28
N LYS A 163 16.36 12.32 -3.10
CA LYS A 163 17.31 11.48 -3.83
C LYS A 163 16.88 11.19 -5.28
N HIS A 164 15.63 11.47 -5.63
CA HIS A 164 15.06 11.18 -6.94
C HIS A 164 14.50 12.42 -7.65
N THR A 165 14.26 13.53 -6.93
CA THR A 165 13.75 14.77 -7.52
C THR A 165 14.03 16.00 -6.67
N SER A 166 14.26 17.14 -7.31
CA SER A 166 14.29 18.47 -6.67
C SER A 166 12.90 18.94 -6.22
N GLN A 167 11.82 18.37 -6.77
CA GLN A 167 10.43 18.77 -6.51
C GLN A 167 9.80 18.02 -5.32
N ALA A 168 10.61 17.57 -4.36
CA ALA A 168 10.16 16.73 -3.25
C ALA A 168 8.98 17.34 -2.48
N GLU A 169 9.01 18.65 -2.18
CA GLU A 169 7.94 19.32 -1.43
C GLU A 169 6.63 19.42 -2.23
N SER A 170 6.72 19.74 -3.53
CA SER A 170 5.56 19.74 -4.44
C SER A 170 4.91 18.35 -4.51
N LYS A 171 5.74 17.29 -4.62
CA LYS A 171 5.26 15.90 -4.58
C LYS A 171 4.58 15.56 -3.24
N LEU A 172 5.14 15.97 -2.10
CA LEU A 172 4.50 15.76 -0.79
C LEU A 172 3.16 16.50 -0.67
N LEU A 173 3.06 17.71 -1.21
CA LEU A 173 1.80 18.44 -1.28
C LEU A 173 0.76 17.70 -2.14
N ALA A 174 1.18 17.15 -3.29
CA ALA A 174 0.32 16.33 -4.14
C ALA A 174 -0.15 15.05 -3.41
N LEU A 175 0.73 14.37 -2.68
CA LEU A 175 0.38 13.21 -1.85
C LEU A 175 -0.60 13.57 -0.73
N SER A 176 -0.44 14.76 -0.13
CA SER A 176 -1.38 15.28 0.87
C SER A 176 -2.78 15.47 0.27
N LYS A 177 -2.87 16.10 -0.91
CA LYS A 177 -4.15 16.27 -1.64
C LYS A 177 -4.77 14.92 -2.02
N LEU A 178 -3.96 13.98 -2.51
CA LEU A 178 -4.38 12.61 -2.83
C LEU A 178 -4.94 11.88 -1.60
N GLY A 179 -4.31 12.06 -0.43
CA GLY A 179 -4.78 11.54 0.85
C GLY A 179 -6.17 12.05 1.21
N VAL A 180 -6.39 13.38 1.13
CA VAL A 180 -7.69 14.00 1.42
C VAL A 180 -8.78 13.51 0.47
N GLN A 181 -8.50 13.45 -0.84
CA GLN A 181 -9.45 12.93 -1.82
C GLN A 181 -9.81 11.46 -1.56
N THR A 182 -8.82 10.64 -1.19
CA THR A 182 -9.04 9.24 -0.82
C THR A 182 -9.88 9.12 0.45
N GLY A 183 -9.66 9.97 1.47
CA GLY A 183 -10.49 10.05 2.67
C GLY A 183 -11.95 10.35 2.35
N LYS A 184 -12.20 11.32 1.46
CA LYS A 184 -13.54 11.66 0.97
C LYS A 184 -14.21 10.47 0.25
N ALA A 185 -13.48 9.80 -0.65
CA ALA A 185 -14.00 8.62 -1.37
C ALA A 185 -14.32 7.47 -0.41
N MET A 186 -13.44 7.19 0.56
CA MET A 186 -13.65 6.18 1.58
C MET A 186 -14.84 6.48 2.49
N LYS A 187 -15.04 7.74 2.90
CA LYS A 187 -16.22 8.15 3.67
C LYS A 187 -17.52 7.98 2.88
N ARG A 188 -17.51 8.27 1.58
CA ARG A 188 -18.69 8.09 0.72
C ARG A 188 -19.10 6.62 0.63
N ALA A 189 -18.14 5.73 0.45
CA ALA A 189 -18.40 4.29 0.39
C ALA A 189 -18.67 3.67 1.78
N PHE A 190 -18.07 4.22 2.83
CA PHE A 190 -18.13 3.70 4.20
C PHE A 190 -18.32 4.87 5.18
N PRO A 191 -19.57 5.30 5.46
CA PRO A 191 -19.83 6.54 6.20
C PRO A 191 -19.32 6.57 7.65
N GLY A 192 -19.02 5.40 8.23
CA GLY A 192 -18.38 5.26 9.54
C GLY A 192 -16.86 5.55 9.55
N VAL A 193 -16.18 5.53 8.41
CA VAL A 193 -14.73 5.78 8.34
C VAL A 193 -14.43 7.25 8.72
N ARG A 194 -13.44 7.42 9.60
CA ARG A 194 -12.97 8.73 10.11
C ARG A 194 -11.46 8.91 10.03
N VAL A 195 -10.72 7.84 9.81
CA VAL A 195 -9.26 7.85 9.68
C VAL A 195 -8.85 6.86 8.61
N ILE A 196 -7.86 7.22 7.81
CA ILE A 196 -7.19 6.31 6.91
C ILE A 196 -5.67 6.52 6.94
N GLY A 197 -4.93 5.44 6.77
CA GLY A 197 -3.51 5.47 6.42
C GLY A 197 -3.35 4.95 5.00
N LEU A 198 -2.82 5.76 4.10
CA LEU A 198 -2.45 5.33 2.76
C LEU A 198 -0.99 4.90 2.77
N ASP A 199 -0.73 3.75 2.15
CA ASP A 199 0.62 3.30 1.83
C ASP A 199 0.84 3.58 0.34
N ILE A 200 1.66 4.59 0.05
CA ILE A 200 1.92 5.07 -1.31
C ILE A 200 3.36 4.80 -1.66
N ALA A 201 3.63 4.20 -2.81
CA ALA A 201 4.99 4.12 -3.34
C ALA A 201 5.08 4.83 -4.69
N MET A 202 6.28 5.20 -5.10
CA MET A 202 6.51 5.79 -6.42
C MET A 202 7.29 4.82 -7.28
N ASP A 203 7.00 4.82 -8.58
CA ASP A 203 7.85 4.18 -9.57
C ASP A 203 8.98 5.11 -10.05
N GLU A 204 9.78 4.61 -10.97
CA GLU A 204 10.91 5.32 -11.58
C GLU A 204 10.51 6.60 -12.32
N THR A 205 9.24 6.73 -12.72
CA THR A 205 8.69 7.95 -13.36
C THR A 205 8.15 8.96 -12.33
N LEU A 206 8.31 8.68 -11.04
CA LEU A 206 7.75 9.46 -9.92
C LEU A 206 6.21 9.51 -9.92
N HIS A 207 5.55 8.52 -10.53
CA HIS A 207 4.10 8.35 -10.46
C HIS A 207 3.71 7.70 -9.13
N PRO A 208 2.77 8.29 -8.36
CA PRO A 208 2.37 7.74 -7.07
C PRO A 208 1.36 6.60 -7.24
N TRP A 209 1.59 5.51 -6.53
CA TRP A 209 0.72 4.33 -6.48
C TRP A 209 0.24 4.07 -5.06
N ILE A 210 -1.07 4.13 -4.84
CA ILE A 210 -1.75 3.73 -3.60
C ILE A 210 -1.74 2.20 -3.53
N LEU A 211 -0.79 1.64 -2.78
CA LEU A 211 -0.64 0.19 -2.61
C LEU A 211 -1.71 -0.39 -1.69
N GLU A 212 -2.04 0.36 -0.63
CA GLU A 212 -3.05 -0.02 0.36
C GLU A 212 -3.67 1.21 1.03
N VAL A 213 -4.94 1.07 1.42
CA VAL A 213 -5.63 1.99 2.34
C VAL A 213 -6.04 1.23 3.58
N ASN A 214 -5.61 1.68 4.75
CA ASN A 214 -5.96 1.10 6.04
C ASN A 214 -6.92 2.04 6.78
N THR A 215 -8.09 1.56 7.19
CA THR A 215 -9.10 2.34 7.95
C THR A 215 -8.90 2.30 9.46
N ASN A 216 -7.88 1.58 9.94
CA ASN A 216 -7.43 1.54 11.34
C ASN A 216 -5.89 1.58 11.37
N PRO A 217 -5.26 2.66 10.87
CA PRO A 217 -3.81 2.78 10.86
C PRO A 217 -3.26 2.94 12.28
N ASP A 218 -2.07 2.41 12.53
CA ASP A 218 -1.32 2.68 13.76
C ASP A 218 -0.82 4.13 13.77
N PRO A 219 -1.24 4.97 14.74
CA PRO A 219 -0.75 6.34 14.85
C PRO A 219 0.65 6.43 15.48
N TYR A 220 1.09 5.42 16.25
CA TYR A 220 2.32 5.51 17.05
C TYR A 220 3.60 5.49 16.21
N ILE A 221 3.54 5.02 14.96
CA ILE A 221 4.65 5.15 14.01
C ILE A 221 5.06 6.61 13.76
N PHE A 222 4.13 7.56 13.95
CA PHE A 222 4.38 8.99 13.81
C PHE A 222 5.08 9.61 15.03
N LYS A 223 5.24 8.89 16.14
CA LYS A 223 6.07 9.34 17.27
C LYS A 223 7.54 9.56 16.84
N LYS A 224 7.98 8.89 15.77
CA LYS A 224 9.30 9.03 15.15
C LYS A 224 9.37 10.15 14.09
N HIS A 225 8.30 10.93 13.90
CA HIS A 225 8.30 12.05 12.97
C HIS A 225 9.24 13.16 13.48
N PRO A 226 10.04 13.82 12.61
CA PRO A 226 10.96 14.88 13.04
C PRO A 226 10.29 16.07 13.72
N ASP A 227 9.11 16.46 13.22
CA ASP A 227 8.24 17.44 13.89
C ASP A 227 7.32 16.74 14.91
N PRO A 228 7.46 16.99 16.22
CA PRO A 228 6.62 16.40 17.26
C PRO A 228 5.15 16.88 17.20
N ASN A 229 4.87 18.02 16.58
CA ASN A 229 3.51 18.55 16.47
C ASN A 229 2.62 17.70 15.57
N VAL A 230 3.20 17.00 14.59
CA VAL A 230 2.50 16.02 13.74
C VAL A 230 1.87 14.93 14.61
N PHE A 231 2.65 14.30 15.50
CA PHE A 231 2.12 13.25 16.38
C PHE A 231 1.08 13.80 17.37
N LYS A 232 1.34 14.97 17.98
CA LYS A 232 0.38 15.64 18.87
C LYS A 232 -0.96 15.90 18.16
N LYS A 233 -0.94 16.40 16.92
CA LYS A 233 -2.14 16.64 16.11
C LYS A 233 -2.89 15.35 15.79
N ILE A 234 -2.17 14.29 15.38
CA ILE A 234 -2.77 12.97 15.10
C ILE A 234 -3.52 12.46 16.33
N MET A 235 -2.90 12.53 17.51
CA MET A 235 -3.51 12.07 18.76
C MET A 235 -4.68 12.95 19.19
N ARG A 236 -4.61 14.28 19.00
CA ARG A 236 -5.74 15.18 19.25
C ARG A 236 -6.96 14.80 18.41
N TYR A 237 -6.77 14.52 17.12
CA TYR A 237 -7.87 14.11 16.25
C TYR A 237 -8.39 12.71 16.59
N ALA A 238 -7.51 11.79 17.01
CA ALA A 238 -7.93 10.46 17.47
C ALA A 238 -8.82 10.54 18.72
N LYS A 239 -8.53 11.44 19.67
CA LYS A 239 -9.36 11.66 20.87
C LYS A 239 -10.76 12.20 20.55
N ALA A 240 -10.91 13.00 19.50
CA ALA A 240 -12.21 13.52 19.07
C ALA A 240 -13.13 12.46 18.45
N TYR A 241 -12.58 11.30 18.07
CA TYR A 241 -13.31 10.17 17.50
C TYR A 241 -12.91 8.87 18.22
N PRO A 242 -13.24 8.72 19.51
CA PRO A 242 -12.86 7.55 20.31
C PRO A 242 -13.43 6.29 19.67
N LYS A 243 -12.62 5.22 19.60
CA LYS A 243 -12.83 4.02 18.78
C LYS A 243 -14.16 3.32 19.01
#